data_AF-A0A6G1YVY5-F1
#
_entry.id   AF-A0A6G1YVY5-F1
#
_cell.length_a   1.000
_cell.length_b   1.000
_cell.length_c   1.000
_cell.angle_alpha   90.00
_cell.angle_beta   90.00
_cell.angle_gamma   90.00
#
_symmetry.space_group_name_H-M   'P 1'
#
loop_
_entity.id
_entity.type
_entity.pdbx_description
1 polymer ?
#
loop_
_entity_poly.entity_id
_entity_poly.type
_entity_poly.pdbx_seq_one_letter_code
_entity_poly.pdbx_strand_id
1 'polypeptide(L)' 'MQKGVSRPKPNPKWGREEESEMFAQNVKHFRQKKLSDDDFRRFRLQHGAYGSWLQMNYSMIR' A
#
# COMPACT_ATOMS: atom_id res chain seq x y z
N MET A 1 -20.10 18.53 35.36
CA MET A 1 -18.95 17.81 34.77
C MET A 1 -19.24 17.58 33.30
N GLN A 2 -18.66 18.39 32.40
CA GLN A 2 -18.95 18.30 30.96
C GLN A 2 -17.99 17.29 30.31
N LYS A 3 -18.58 16.29 29.63
CA LYS A 3 -17.90 15.19 28.96
C LYS A 3 -16.92 15.71 27.90
N GLY A 4 -15.67 15.25 27.96
CA GLY A 4 -14.63 15.59 26.99
C GLY A 4 -15.04 15.16 25.59
N VAL A 5 -15.27 16.14 24.72
CA VAL A 5 -15.43 15.93 23.28
C VAL A 5 -14.08 15.48 22.74
N SER A 6 -13.93 14.18 22.47
CA SER A 6 -12.77 13.66 21.75
C SER A 6 -12.80 14.22 20.33
N ARG A 7 -11.86 15.12 20.03
CA ARG A 7 -11.63 15.60 18.65
C ARG A 7 -11.33 14.37 17.78
N PRO A 8 -12.04 14.15 16.66
CA PRO A 8 -11.66 13.09 15.75
C PRO A 8 -10.21 13.36 15.34
N LYS A 9 -9.32 12.37 15.56
CA LYS A 9 -7.97 12.46 15.05
C LYS A 9 -8.11 12.77 13.55
N PRO A 10 -7.38 13.76 12.99
CA PRO A 10 -7.29 13.83 11.55
C PRO A 10 -6.78 12.45 11.14
N ASN A 11 -7.63 11.67 10.48
CA ASN A 11 -7.21 10.47 9.78
C ASN A 11 -6.92 10.99 8.39
N PRO A 12 -5.70 11.50 8.14
CA PRO A 12 -5.40 11.90 6.81
C PRO A 12 -5.37 10.61 6.00
N LYS A 13 -6.43 10.39 5.21
CA LYS A 13 -6.44 9.39 4.16
C LYS A 13 -5.45 9.86 3.10
N TRP A 14 -4.15 9.80 3.43
CA TRP A 14 -3.05 10.00 2.51
C TRP A 14 -3.01 8.74 1.64
N GLY A 15 -3.79 8.75 0.57
CA GLY A 15 -3.88 7.63 -0.37
C GLY A 15 -5.32 7.16 -0.61
N ARG A 16 -5.56 6.65 -1.82
CA ARG A 16 -6.83 5.99 -2.15
C ARG A 16 -6.84 4.61 -1.49
N GLU A 17 -7.86 4.33 -0.68
CA GLU A 17 -8.04 3.03 -0.01
C GLU A 17 -8.12 1.88 -1.02
N GLU A 18 -8.80 2.11 -2.15
CA GLU A 18 -8.94 1.13 -3.23
C GLU A 18 -7.59 0.71 -3.81
N GLU A 19 -6.67 1.66 -4.04
CA GLU A 19 -5.32 1.35 -4.52
C GLU A 19 -4.51 0.58 -3.47
N SER A 20 -4.72 0.90 -2.19
CA SER A 20 -4.06 0.22 -1.07
C SER A 20 -4.53 -1.23 -0.91
N GLU A 21 -5.84 -1.48 -1.05
CA GLU A 21 -6.42 -2.82 -0.99
C GLU A 21 -6.00 -3.67 -2.20
N MET A 22 -6.08 -3.12 -3.41
CA MET A 22 -5.58 -3.76 -4.63
C MET A 22 -4.10 -4.13 -4.51
N PHE A 23 -3.28 -3.21 -3.98
CA PHE A 23 -1.86 -3.45 -3.76
C PHE A 23 -1.62 -4.56 -2.74
N ALA A 24 -2.33 -4.54 -1.61
CA ALA A 24 -2.24 -5.56 -0.57
C ALA A 24 -2.62 -6.95 -1.10
N GLN A 25 -3.68 -7.03 -1.91
CA GLN A 25 -4.05 -8.27 -2.59
C GLN A 25 -2.93 -8.75 -3.51
N ASN A 26 -2.35 -7.88 -4.31
CA ASN A 26 -1.30 -8.30 -5.25
C ASN A 26 -0.02 -8.75 -4.53
N VAL A 27 0.37 -8.07 -3.44
CA VAL A 27 1.47 -8.51 -2.56
C VAL A 27 1.19 -9.90 -1.98
N LYS A 28 -0.05 -10.19 -1.58
CA LYS A 28 -0.45 -11.51 -1.08
C LYS A 28 -0.28 -12.59 -2.16
N HIS A 29 -0.63 -12.31 -3.41
CA HIS A 29 -0.43 -13.23 -4.54
C HIS A 29 1.05 -13.45 -4.85
N PHE A 30 1.85 -12.39 -4.83
CA PHE A 30 3.31 -12.47 -4.99
C PHE A 30 3.97 -13.33 -3.89
N ARG A 31 3.58 -13.14 -2.61
CA ARG A 31 4.06 -13.97 -1.49
C ARG A 31 3.66 -15.44 -1.61
N GLN A 32 2.52 -15.73 -2.24
CA GLN A 32 2.08 -17.08 -2.56
C GLN A 32 2.79 -17.67 -3.79
N LYS A 33 3.76 -16.97 -4.39
CA LYS A 33 4.44 -17.32 -5.65
C LYS A 33 3.47 -17.55 -6.83
N LYS A 34 2.29 -16.93 -6.78
CA LYS A 34 1.32 -16.94 -7.89
C LYS A 34 1.59 -15.85 -8.93
N LEU A 35 2.48 -14.91 -8.62
CA LEU A 35 2.96 -13.87 -9.52
C LEU A 35 4.48 -13.98 -9.69
N SER A 36 4.95 -13.77 -10.92
CA SER A 36 6.39 -13.63 -11.20
C SER A 36 6.93 -12.32 -10.63
N ASP A 37 8.23 -12.28 -10.35
CA ASP A 37 8.92 -11.07 -9.92
C ASP A 37 8.82 -9.96 -10.98
N ASP A 38 8.90 -10.31 -12.27
CA ASP A 38 8.75 -9.34 -13.36
C ASP A 38 7.34 -8.74 -13.43
N ASP A 39 6.30 -9.58 -13.29
CA ASP A 39 4.90 -9.12 -13.25
C ASP A 39 4.65 -8.22 -12.03
N PHE A 40 5.20 -8.57 -10.88
CA PHE A 40 5.04 -7.79 -9.66
C PHE A 40 5.77 -6.45 -9.78
N ARG A 41 6.95 -6.43 -10.41
CA ARG A 41 7.71 -5.21 -10.71
C ARG A 41 6.94 -4.29 -11.65
N ARG A 42 6.36 -4.81 -12.74
CA ARG A 42 5.54 -4.02 -13.68
C ARG A 42 4.32 -3.43 -13.01
N PHE A 43 3.59 -4.24 -12.23
CA PHE A 43 2.44 -3.77 -11.46
C PHE A 43 2.82 -2.63 -10.51
N ARG A 44 3.94 -2.77 -9.79
CA ARG A 44 4.44 -1.70 -8.92
C ARG A 44 4.68 -0.40 -9.69
N LEU A 45 5.34 -0.47 -10.85
CA LEU A 45 5.61 0.70 -11.67
C LEU A 45 4.31 1.35 -12.20
N GLN A 46 3.34 0.54 -12.63
CA GLN A 46 2.07 1.02 -13.15
C GLN A 46 1.21 1.71 -12.09
N HIS A 47 1.21 1.21 -10.86
CA HIS A 47 0.46 1.77 -9.74
C HIS A 47 1.24 2.84 -8.96
N GLY A 48 2.35 3.35 -9.51
CA GLY A 48 3.15 4.40 -8.86
C GLY A 48 3.74 3.96 -7.52
N ALA A 49 4.05 2.67 -7.37
CA ALA A 49 4.67 2.11 -6.19
C ALA A 49 6.20 2.17 -6.30
N TYR A 50 6.79 3.18 -5.67
CA TYR A 50 8.23 3.42 -5.65
C TYR A 50 8.85 2.76 -4.40
N GLY A 51 10.01 2.10 -4.55
CA GLY A 51 10.72 1.50 -3.39
C GLY A 51 11.74 0.41 -3.73
N SER A 52 11.89 0.02 -4.99
CA SER A 52 12.75 -1.10 -5.39
C SER A 52 14.25 -0.79 -5.39
N TRP A 53 14.68 0.46 -5.18
CA TRP A 53 16.11 0.79 -5.22
C TRP A 53 16.88 0.40 -3.95
N LEU A 54 16.24 0.33 -2.77
CA LEU A 54 16.97 0.14 -1.50
C LEU A 54 16.67 -1.20 -0.80
N GLN A 55 15.42 -1.67 -0.72
CA GLN A 55 15.12 -3.01 -0.17
C GLN A 55 13.83 -3.61 -0.77
N MET A 56 13.91 -4.88 -1.17
CA MET A 56 12.78 -5.63 -1.78
C MET A 56 11.62 -5.88 -0.80
N ASN A 57 11.86 -5.70 0.50
CA ASN A 57 10.91 -5.99 1.57
C ASN A 57 9.85 -4.89 1.77
N TYR A 58 9.98 -3.74 1.10
CA TYR A 58 9.01 -2.65 1.19
C TYR A 58 8.65 -2.06 -0.18
N SER A 59 7.42 -1.54 -0.25
CA SER A 59 6.87 -0.84 -1.42
C SER A 59 6.03 0.32 -0.91
N MET A 60 6.25 1.52 -1.45
CA MET A 60 5.48 2.70 -1.10
C MET A 60 4.62 3.10 -2.30
N ILE A 61 3.32 3.08 -2.12
CA ILE A 61 2.31 3.56 -3.08
C ILE A 61 2.07 5.06 -2.83
N ARG A 62 1.87 5.83 -3.90
CA ARG A 62 1.67 7.28 -3.85
C ARG A 62 0.33 7.70 -3.27
#